data_AF-A0A395HA31-F1
#
_entry.id   AF-A0A395HA31-F1
#
_cell.length_a   1.000
_cell.length_b   1.000
_cell.length_c   1.000
_cell.angle_alpha   90.00
_cell.angle_beta   90.00
_cell.angle_gamma   90.00
#
_symmetry.space_group_name_H-M   'P 1'
#
loop_
_entity.id
_entity.type
_entity.pdbx_description
1 polymer ?
#
loop_
_entity_poly.entity_id
_entity_poly.type
_entity_poly.pdbx_seq_one_letter_code
_entity_poly.pdbx_strand_id
1 'polypeptide(L)'
;MKSSMISPLALAVGALATPSAKVDTSLEKRNPTGSFSLYAWGVAARGLKFFYSDGLAYAGDSSLWPYGSVTTDVTFEITDTELVTTATTDGVTLDSDTLFYIRPTADEILPVGFTGNGIDTLSDAVTDGFLFYGSYLMWEEESGELADSFRLKATNVSDVYQVYWDTSSLDEDGYYYPTVKDTAPSD
;
A
#
# COMPACT_ATOMS: atom_id res chain seq x y z
N MET A 1 -16.39 75.26 36.32
CA MET A 1 -15.51 74.25 36.94
C MET A 1 -15.88 72.88 36.40
N LYS A 2 -14.90 72.16 35.82
CA LYS A 2 -14.79 70.69 35.68
C LYS A 2 -15.84 70.01 34.78
N SER A 3 -15.48 69.66 33.53
CA SER A 3 -14.95 68.33 33.07
C SER A 3 -16.07 67.31 32.81
N SER A 4 -16.30 66.90 31.55
CA SER A 4 -15.85 65.63 30.93
C SER A 4 -16.73 64.42 31.35
N MET A 5 -17.25 63.52 30.51
CA MET A 5 -16.64 62.79 29.39
C MET A 5 -17.71 62.29 28.39
N ILE A 6 -17.33 62.25 27.12
CA ILE A 6 -17.97 61.50 26.04
C ILE A 6 -17.43 60.06 26.12
N SER A 7 -18.31 59.06 26.07
CA SER A 7 -17.90 57.64 26.00
C SER A 7 -18.13 57.11 24.57
N PRO A 8 -17.08 56.73 23.82
CA PRO A 8 -17.25 56.06 22.55
C PRO A 8 -17.34 54.53 22.76
N LEU A 9 -18.36 53.94 22.17
CA LEU A 9 -18.55 52.49 22.06
C LEU A 9 -17.47 51.93 21.11
N ALA A 10 -16.50 51.19 21.65
CA ALA A 10 -15.45 50.55 20.86
C ALA A 10 -15.94 49.23 20.26
N LEU A 11 -16.01 49.16 18.92
CA LEU A 11 -16.17 47.93 18.15
C LEU A 11 -14.80 47.27 17.97
N ALA A 12 -14.54 46.19 18.72
CA ALA A 12 -13.37 45.36 18.50
C ALA A 12 -13.64 44.41 17.32
N VAL A 13 -13.01 44.67 16.17
CA VAL A 13 -12.95 43.73 15.05
C VAL A 13 -11.80 42.76 15.34
N GLY A 14 -12.12 41.55 15.79
CA GLY A 14 -11.15 40.47 15.89
C GLY A 14 -10.86 39.91 14.51
N ALA A 15 -9.66 40.18 13.98
CA ALA A 15 -9.16 39.48 12.81
C ALA A 15 -8.80 38.04 13.22
N LEU A 16 -9.62 37.07 12.81
CA LEU A 16 -9.24 35.66 12.87
C LEU A 16 -8.19 35.43 11.79
N ALA A 17 -6.94 35.30 12.20
CA ALA A 17 -5.90 34.70 11.38
C ALA A 17 -6.31 33.24 11.15
N THR A 18 -6.85 32.92 9.97
CA THR A 18 -7.00 31.54 9.54
C THR A 18 -5.59 30.96 9.40
N PRO A 19 -5.26 29.84 10.06
CA PRO A 19 -4.05 29.12 9.73
C PRO A 19 -4.16 28.74 8.25
N SER A 20 -3.14 29.07 7.48
CA SER A 20 -3.00 28.67 6.09
C SER A 20 -3.16 27.15 6.03
N ALA A 21 -4.30 26.67 5.55
CA ALA A 21 -4.45 25.27 5.19
C ALA A 21 -3.31 24.96 4.23
N LYS A 22 -2.50 23.96 4.57
CA LYS A 22 -1.52 23.41 3.62
C LYS A 22 -2.31 23.04 2.38
N VAL A 23 -1.84 23.51 1.23
CA VAL A 23 -2.38 23.20 -0.08
C VAL A 23 -2.62 21.70 -0.15
N ASP A 24 -3.88 21.29 -0.32
CA ASP A 24 -4.25 19.96 -0.78
C ASP A 24 -3.56 19.77 -2.13
N THR A 25 -2.39 19.13 -2.14
CA THR A 25 -1.83 18.61 -3.37
C THR A 25 -2.83 17.60 -3.90
N SER A 26 -3.45 17.90 -5.04
CA SER A 26 -4.32 16.95 -5.73
C SER A 26 -3.61 15.61 -5.87
N LEU A 27 -4.35 14.52 -5.67
CA LEU A 27 -3.85 13.20 -6.01
C LEU A 27 -3.63 13.16 -7.52
N GLU A 28 -2.38 13.05 -7.94
CA GLU A 28 -1.98 12.96 -9.34
C GLU A 28 -1.44 11.56 -9.63
N LYS A 29 -1.69 11.04 -10.84
CA LYS A 29 -1.02 9.83 -11.34
C LYS A 29 0.48 10.11 -11.39
N ARG A 30 1.24 9.49 -10.49
CA ARG A 30 2.69 9.68 -10.35
C ARG A 30 3.32 8.45 -9.71
N ASN A 31 4.05 7.71 -10.53
CA ASN A 31 4.85 6.59 -10.07
C ASN A 31 6.01 7.06 -9.17
N PRO A 32 6.35 6.31 -8.12
CA PRO A 32 7.54 6.56 -7.30
C PRO A 32 8.80 6.51 -8.15
N THR A 33 9.82 7.29 -7.76
CA THR A 33 11.12 7.27 -8.42
C THR A 33 12.11 6.44 -7.62
N GLY A 34 12.76 5.47 -8.28
CA GLY A 34 13.71 4.55 -7.64
C GLY A 34 13.03 3.50 -6.78
N SER A 35 13.81 2.82 -5.94
CA SER A 35 13.31 1.72 -5.11
C SER A 35 12.48 2.21 -3.91
N PHE A 36 11.37 1.53 -3.65
CA PHE A 36 10.46 1.80 -2.53
C PHE A 36 9.97 0.51 -1.86
N SER A 37 9.17 0.63 -0.81
CA SER A 37 8.49 -0.50 -0.14
C SER A 37 6.98 -0.28 -0.14
N LEU A 38 6.22 -1.37 -0.18
CA LEU A 38 4.77 -1.31 -0.04
C LEU A 38 4.34 -1.58 1.41
N TYR A 39 3.30 -0.87 1.84
CA TYR A 39 2.76 -0.94 3.19
C TYR A 39 1.24 -1.08 3.15
N ALA A 40 0.70 -2.03 3.91
CA ALA A 40 -0.73 -2.19 4.14
C ALA A 40 -1.17 -1.33 5.34
N TRP A 41 -2.06 -0.36 5.10
CA TRP A 41 -2.57 0.56 6.11
C TRP A 41 -4.01 0.24 6.52
N GLY A 42 -4.37 0.53 7.77
CA GLY A 42 -5.75 0.41 8.27
C GLY A 42 -6.13 -0.92 8.91
N VAL A 43 -5.22 -1.91 8.89
CA VAL A 43 -5.44 -3.23 9.52
C VAL A 43 -4.80 -3.32 10.90
N ALA A 44 -3.60 -2.75 11.06
CA ALA A 44 -2.87 -2.70 12.32
C ALA A 44 -2.60 -1.25 12.74
N ALA A 45 -2.09 -1.06 13.96
CA ALA A 45 -1.76 0.27 14.50
C ALA A 45 -0.68 1.01 13.70
N ARG A 46 0.13 0.28 12.92
CA ARG A 46 1.17 0.78 12.02
C ARG A 46 1.00 0.14 10.64
N GLY A 47 1.53 0.79 9.60
CA GLY A 47 1.59 0.20 8.27
C GLY A 47 2.41 -1.10 8.26
N LEU A 48 1.85 -2.16 7.70
CA LEU A 48 2.49 -3.48 7.62
C LEU A 48 3.30 -3.58 6.32
N LYS A 49 4.62 -3.74 6.41
CA LYS A 49 5.50 -3.81 5.23
C LYS A 49 5.27 -5.11 4.47
N PHE A 50 5.25 -5.05 3.14
CA PHE A 50 5.16 -6.22 2.28
C PHE A 50 6.50 -6.97 2.25
N PHE A 51 6.43 -8.30 2.28
CA PHE A 51 7.60 -9.17 2.16
C PHE A 51 7.28 -10.42 1.33
N TYR A 52 8.34 -11.06 0.82
CA TYR A 52 8.28 -12.30 0.04
C TYR A 52 8.46 -13.50 0.97
N SER A 53 7.63 -14.53 0.78
CA SER A 53 7.90 -15.87 1.31
C SER A 53 7.41 -16.92 0.32
N ASP A 54 8.33 -17.75 -0.20
CA ASP A 54 8.05 -18.86 -1.13
C ASP A 54 7.05 -18.50 -2.25
N GLY A 55 7.27 -17.39 -2.94
CA GLY A 55 6.48 -16.94 -4.09
C GLY A 55 5.19 -16.21 -3.75
N LEU A 56 4.85 -16.05 -2.47
CA LEU A 56 3.64 -15.37 -2.01
C LEU A 56 3.97 -14.07 -1.29
N ALA A 57 3.04 -13.12 -1.39
CA ALA A 57 3.12 -11.84 -0.71
C ALA A 57 2.48 -11.91 0.67
N TYR A 58 3.22 -11.42 1.66
CA TYR A 58 2.78 -11.25 3.03
C TYR A 58 2.99 -9.81 3.47
N ALA A 59 2.29 -9.37 4.51
CA ALA A 59 2.43 -8.07 5.12
C ALA A 59 2.67 -8.21 6.64
N GLY A 60 3.73 -7.59 7.14
CA GLY A 60 4.13 -7.67 8.55
C GLY A 60 5.65 -7.56 8.73
N ASP A 61 6.14 -8.13 9.82
CA ASP A 61 7.58 -8.31 10.07
C ASP A 61 8.01 -9.69 9.54
N SER A 62 8.82 -9.71 8.48
CA SER A 62 9.27 -10.94 7.84
C SER A 62 10.10 -11.83 8.77
N SER A 63 10.78 -11.26 9.78
CA SER A 63 11.57 -12.03 10.76
C SER A 63 10.71 -12.89 11.69
N LEU A 64 9.41 -12.59 11.78
CA LEU A 64 8.46 -13.35 12.58
C LEU A 64 7.86 -14.55 11.84
N TRP A 65 8.08 -14.66 10.53
CA TRP A 65 7.48 -15.72 9.70
C TRP A 65 8.41 -16.94 9.56
N PRO A 66 8.14 -18.08 10.23
CA PRO A 66 9.07 -19.21 10.28
C PRO A 66 8.79 -20.28 9.20
N TYR A 67 7.76 -20.10 8.37
CA TYR A 67 7.22 -21.17 7.52
C TYR A 67 7.76 -21.17 6.09
N GLY A 68 8.39 -20.08 5.64
CA GLY A 68 8.98 -20.00 4.31
C GLY A 68 10.37 -20.65 4.25
N SER A 69 10.63 -21.42 3.19
CA SER A 69 11.98 -21.91 2.87
C SER A 69 12.89 -20.76 2.45
N VAL A 70 12.34 -19.79 1.73
CA VAL A 70 12.96 -18.50 1.43
C VAL A 70 11.99 -17.40 1.86
N THR A 71 12.39 -16.62 2.86
CA THR A 71 11.66 -15.44 3.34
C THR A 71 12.59 -14.24 3.31
N THR A 72 12.14 -13.12 2.75
CA THR A 72 12.97 -11.91 2.61
C THR A 72 12.10 -10.66 2.57
N ASP A 73 12.61 -9.60 3.20
CA ASP A 73 12.10 -8.26 2.96
C ASP A 73 12.39 -7.87 1.52
N VAL A 74 11.47 -7.15 0.89
CA VAL A 74 11.64 -6.72 -0.50
C VAL A 74 11.54 -5.22 -0.68
N THR A 75 12.14 -4.75 -1.76
CA THR A 75 11.90 -3.43 -2.36
C THR A 75 11.35 -3.60 -3.76
N PHE A 76 10.60 -2.60 -4.19
CA PHE A 76 9.97 -2.54 -5.50
C PHE A 76 10.55 -1.39 -6.30
N GLU A 77 10.67 -1.58 -7.60
CA GLU A 77 10.84 -0.51 -8.58
C GLU A 77 9.76 -0.67 -9.65
N ILE A 78 9.10 0.43 -10.01
CA ILE A 78 8.08 0.40 -11.06
C ILE A 78 8.73 0.69 -12.41
N THR A 79 8.65 -0.28 -13.31
CA THR A 79 9.11 -0.17 -14.70
C THR A 79 7.90 -0.26 -15.61
N ASP A 80 7.60 0.83 -16.33
CA ASP A 80 6.35 1.01 -17.06
C ASP A 80 5.11 0.84 -16.16
N THR A 81 4.49 -0.34 -16.15
CA THR A 81 3.34 -0.72 -15.32
C THR A 81 3.58 -2.00 -14.50
N GLU A 82 4.82 -2.47 -14.45
CA GLU A 82 5.23 -3.67 -13.71
C GLU A 82 5.99 -3.30 -12.43
N LEU A 83 5.82 -4.10 -11.39
CA LEU A 83 6.52 -3.95 -10.11
C LEU A 83 7.65 -4.97 -10.00
N VAL A 84 8.86 -4.55 -10.36
CA VAL A 84 10.09 -5.34 -10.24
C VAL A 84 10.49 -5.44 -8.79
N THR A 85 10.70 -6.66 -8.30
CA THR A 85 10.93 -6.95 -6.88
C THR A 85 12.38 -7.38 -6.65
N THR A 86 13.01 -6.86 -5.60
CA THR A 86 14.36 -7.24 -5.19
C THR A 86 14.40 -7.57 -3.70
N ALA A 87 15.11 -8.64 -3.34
CA ALA A 87 15.37 -8.99 -1.95
C ALA A 87 16.30 -7.97 -1.27
N THR A 88 16.03 -7.70 0.00
CA THR A 88 16.84 -6.81 0.85
C THR A 88 17.39 -7.50 2.10
N THR A 89 16.94 -8.71 2.41
CA THR A 89 17.53 -9.52 3.48
C THR A 89 18.90 -10.06 3.05
N ASP A 90 19.92 -9.85 3.89
CA ASP A 90 21.29 -10.30 3.63
C ASP A 90 21.37 -11.81 3.36
N GLY A 91 22.06 -12.18 2.27
CA GLY A 91 22.27 -13.57 1.87
C GLY A 91 21.08 -14.21 1.13
N VAL A 92 20.00 -13.47 0.88
CA VAL A 92 18.90 -13.89 0.01
C VAL A 92 18.95 -13.12 -1.30
N THR A 93 18.85 -13.83 -2.42
CA THR A 93 18.76 -13.24 -3.76
C THR A 93 17.53 -13.78 -4.44
N LEU A 94 16.73 -12.89 -5.04
CA LEU A 94 15.66 -13.25 -5.95
C LEU A 94 16.14 -13.09 -7.40
N ASP A 95 15.51 -13.80 -8.32
CA ASP A 95 15.78 -13.67 -9.76
C ASP A 95 15.52 -12.22 -10.22
N SER A 96 16.30 -11.72 -11.17
CA SER A 96 16.24 -10.30 -11.59
C SER A 96 14.93 -9.89 -12.27
N ASP A 97 14.17 -10.87 -12.76
CA ASP A 97 12.85 -10.74 -13.39
C ASP A 97 11.71 -11.14 -12.45
N THR A 98 11.94 -11.11 -11.13
CA THR A 98 10.88 -11.30 -10.14
C THR A 98 9.91 -10.14 -10.20
N LEU A 99 8.69 -10.41 -10.66
CA LEU A 99 7.60 -9.44 -10.74
C LEU A 99 6.54 -9.74 -9.69
N PHE A 100 6.00 -8.70 -9.08
CA PHE A 100 4.80 -8.80 -8.26
C PHE A 100 3.57 -9.02 -9.16
N TYR A 101 2.69 -9.94 -8.77
CA TYR A 101 1.47 -10.24 -9.51
C TYR A 101 0.23 -10.22 -8.62
N ILE A 102 -0.90 -9.87 -9.23
CA ILE A 102 -2.25 -10.12 -8.71
C ILE A 102 -2.95 -11.18 -9.58
N ARG A 103 -4.09 -11.69 -9.13
CA ARG A 103 -4.94 -12.63 -9.89
C ARG A 103 -6.37 -12.10 -9.92
N PRO A 104 -6.71 -11.20 -10.87
CA PRO A 104 -8.01 -10.53 -10.95
C PRO A 104 -9.08 -11.45 -11.57
N THR A 105 -9.27 -12.63 -10.98
CA THR A 105 -10.25 -13.62 -11.46
C THR A 105 -11.63 -13.31 -10.89
N ALA A 106 -12.59 -13.05 -11.78
CA ALA A 106 -13.95 -12.68 -11.38
C ALA A 106 -14.55 -13.66 -10.35
N ASP A 107 -15.22 -13.10 -9.33
CA ASP A 107 -15.87 -13.85 -8.26
C ASP A 107 -14.94 -14.68 -7.36
N GLU A 108 -13.62 -14.40 -7.36
CA GLU A 108 -12.64 -15.08 -6.51
C GLU A 108 -11.80 -14.12 -5.64
N ILE A 109 -11.31 -14.64 -4.52
CA ILE A 109 -10.32 -13.99 -3.64
C ILE A 109 -9.04 -14.84 -3.70
N LEU A 110 -8.02 -14.33 -4.38
CA LEU A 110 -6.83 -15.11 -4.72
C LEU A 110 -5.55 -14.53 -4.11
N PRO A 111 -4.58 -15.38 -3.73
CA PRO A 111 -3.30 -14.92 -3.22
C PRO A 111 -2.56 -14.03 -4.23
N VAL A 112 -1.95 -12.99 -3.70
CA VAL A 112 -0.98 -12.15 -4.38
C VAL A 112 0.40 -12.78 -4.22
N GLY A 113 1.25 -12.65 -5.23
CA GLY A 113 2.54 -13.31 -5.20
C GLY A 113 3.58 -12.69 -6.12
N PHE A 114 4.60 -13.49 -6.39
CA PHE A 114 5.75 -13.12 -7.19
C PHE A 114 6.09 -14.20 -8.21
N THR A 115 6.57 -13.79 -9.39
CA THR A 115 7.04 -14.72 -10.44
C THR A 115 8.43 -15.28 -10.13
N GLY A 116 8.81 -16.34 -10.85
CA GLY A 116 10.19 -16.86 -10.85
C GLY A 116 10.59 -17.57 -9.55
N ASN A 117 11.90 -17.59 -9.25
CA ASN A 117 12.46 -18.12 -8.00
C ASN A 117 12.18 -19.62 -7.77
N GLY A 118 12.15 -20.40 -8.86
CA GLY A 118 11.86 -21.84 -8.83
C GLY A 118 10.38 -22.17 -8.63
N ILE A 119 9.49 -21.19 -8.80
CA ILE A 119 8.04 -21.35 -8.70
C ILE A 119 7.44 -21.03 -10.07
N ASP A 120 6.59 -21.92 -10.56
CA ASP A 120 5.87 -21.72 -11.82
C ASP A 120 4.86 -20.58 -11.66
N THR A 121 4.94 -19.58 -12.53
CA THR A 121 3.95 -18.51 -12.61
C THR A 121 2.60 -19.10 -13.04
N LEU A 122 1.55 -18.77 -12.29
CA LEU A 122 0.18 -19.21 -12.58
C LEU A 122 -0.31 -18.55 -13.87
N SER A 123 -1.13 -19.27 -14.65
CA SER A 123 -1.60 -18.79 -15.96
C SER A 123 -2.54 -17.58 -15.91
N ASP A 124 -3.12 -17.31 -14.74
CA ASP A 124 -4.02 -16.20 -14.44
C ASP A 124 -3.34 -15.10 -13.60
N ALA A 125 -2.02 -15.18 -13.41
CA ALA A 125 -1.23 -14.12 -12.81
C ALA A 125 -1.10 -12.94 -13.78
N VAL A 126 -1.40 -11.74 -13.30
CA VAL A 126 -1.23 -10.47 -14.01
C VAL A 126 -0.11 -9.68 -13.34
N THR A 127 0.93 -9.34 -14.10
CA THR A 127 2.15 -8.67 -13.61
C THR A 127 2.24 -7.19 -13.99
N ASP A 128 1.33 -6.72 -14.84
CA ASP A 128 1.31 -5.36 -15.37
C ASP A 128 0.00 -4.62 -15.00
N GLY A 129 -0.10 -3.35 -15.40
CA GLY A 129 -1.24 -2.49 -15.09
C GLY A 129 -1.16 -1.78 -13.74
N PHE A 130 -0.05 -1.91 -13.00
CA PHE A 130 0.15 -1.19 -11.75
C PHE A 130 0.53 0.28 -12.00
N LEU A 131 0.01 1.16 -11.15
CA LEU A 131 0.36 2.58 -11.13
C LEU A 131 0.15 3.18 -9.74
N PHE A 132 0.61 4.41 -9.55
CA PHE A 132 0.37 5.15 -8.32
C PHE A 132 -0.42 6.42 -8.55
N TYR A 133 -1.41 6.67 -7.68
CA TYR A 133 -2.03 7.98 -7.48
C TYR A 133 -1.55 8.56 -6.16
N GLY A 134 -0.67 9.57 -6.20
CA GLY A 134 0.09 9.97 -5.02
C GLY A 134 0.89 8.78 -4.46
N SER A 135 0.60 8.36 -3.23
CA SER A 135 1.25 7.22 -2.58
C SER A 135 0.50 5.89 -2.76
N TYR A 136 -0.67 5.88 -3.39
CA TYR A 136 -1.59 4.75 -3.38
C TYR A 136 -1.29 3.82 -4.55
N LEU A 137 -1.04 2.55 -4.27
CA LEU A 137 -0.90 1.54 -5.31
C LEU A 137 -2.30 1.19 -5.85
N MET A 138 -2.45 1.27 -7.17
CA MET A 138 -3.66 0.95 -7.91
C MET A 138 -3.32 0.00 -9.05
N TRP A 139 -4.31 -0.76 -9.50
CA TRP A 139 -4.24 -1.53 -10.74
C TRP A 139 -5.28 -0.99 -11.73
N GLU A 140 -4.89 -0.78 -12.98
CA GLU A 140 -5.74 -0.31 -14.07
C GLU A 140 -6.19 -1.50 -14.92
N GLU A 141 -7.50 -1.75 -14.93
CA GLU A 141 -8.13 -2.75 -15.79
C GLU A 141 -7.98 -2.39 -17.27
N GLU A 142 -8.17 -3.36 -18.17
CA GLU A 142 -8.22 -3.09 -19.61
C GLU A 142 -9.31 -2.07 -19.99
N SER A 143 -10.36 -1.93 -19.17
CA SER A 143 -11.43 -0.92 -19.32
C SER A 143 -10.97 0.51 -18.99
N GLY A 144 -9.82 0.66 -18.31
CA GLY A 144 -9.34 1.91 -17.72
C GLY A 144 -9.89 2.20 -16.32
N GLU A 145 -10.65 1.27 -15.73
CA GLU A 145 -11.08 1.38 -14.33
C GLU A 145 -9.92 1.12 -13.38
N LEU A 146 -9.86 1.89 -12.29
CA LEU A 146 -8.82 1.76 -11.26
C LEU A 146 -9.37 0.96 -10.09
N ALA A 147 -8.61 -0.05 -9.66
CA ALA A 147 -8.94 -0.90 -8.53
C ALA A 147 -7.84 -0.89 -7.46
N ASP A 148 -8.24 -0.89 -6.19
CA ASP A 148 -7.41 -1.11 -5.00
C ASP A 148 -7.94 -2.30 -4.18
N SER A 149 -8.23 -3.41 -4.85
CA SER A 149 -8.92 -4.57 -4.27
C SER A 149 -8.04 -5.49 -3.40
N PHE A 150 -7.00 -4.95 -2.77
CA PHE A 150 -6.18 -5.74 -1.86
C PHE A 150 -6.98 -6.16 -0.62
N ARG A 151 -6.69 -7.37 -0.12
CA ARG A 151 -7.18 -7.90 1.14
C ARG A 151 -6.03 -8.49 1.94
N LEU A 152 -6.17 -8.47 3.27
CA LEU A 152 -5.28 -9.21 4.17
C LEU A 152 -6.06 -10.31 4.88
N LYS A 153 -5.44 -11.47 5.03
CA LYS A 153 -5.96 -12.54 5.90
C LYS A 153 -4.95 -12.82 7.01
N ALA A 154 -5.43 -12.84 8.26
CA ALA A 154 -4.57 -13.13 9.40
C ALA A 154 -3.97 -14.53 9.27
N THR A 155 -2.68 -14.65 9.54
CA THR A 155 -2.01 -15.96 9.65
C THR A 155 -2.08 -16.46 11.09
N ASN A 156 -1.40 -17.57 11.37
CA ASN A 156 -1.20 -18.05 12.73
C ASN A 156 -0.06 -17.34 13.49
N VAL A 157 0.62 -16.38 12.85
CA VAL A 157 1.63 -15.51 13.45
C VAL A 157 1.01 -14.13 13.67
N SER A 158 1.12 -13.60 14.89
CA SER A 158 0.60 -12.27 15.24
C SER A 158 1.24 -11.19 14.37
N ASP A 159 0.42 -10.23 13.92
CA ASP A 159 0.81 -9.12 13.06
C ASP A 159 1.43 -9.51 11.70
N VAL A 160 1.28 -10.77 11.29
CA VAL A 160 1.64 -11.24 9.94
C VAL A 160 0.39 -11.71 9.21
N TYR A 161 0.20 -11.17 8.01
CA TYR A 161 -0.95 -11.40 7.17
C TYR A 161 -0.51 -11.88 5.79
N GLN A 162 -1.29 -12.76 5.18
CA GLN A 162 -1.12 -13.06 3.76
C GLN A 162 -1.94 -12.07 2.92
N VAL A 163 -1.37 -11.65 1.78
CA VAL A 163 -1.98 -10.67 0.88
C VAL A 163 -2.79 -11.38 -0.21
N TYR A 164 -3.98 -10.85 -0.48
CA TYR A 164 -4.91 -11.34 -1.48
C TYR A 164 -5.39 -10.19 -2.37
N TRP A 165 -5.88 -10.55 -3.55
CA TRP A 165 -6.62 -9.70 -4.46
C TRP A 165 -8.06 -10.21 -4.55
N ASP A 166 -9.01 -9.31 -4.39
CA ASP A 166 -10.44 -9.64 -4.26
C ASP A 166 -11.25 -9.01 -5.40
N THR A 167 -11.60 -9.85 -6.36
CA THR A 167 -12.54 -9.50 -7.45
C THR A 167 -13.90 -10.15 -7.22
N SER A 168 -14.19 -10.54 -5.98
CA SER A 168 -15.45 -11.13 -5.61
C SER A 168 -16.49 -10.07 -5.26
N SER A 169 -17.74 -10.39 -5.58
CA SER A 169 -18.90 -9.68 -5.04
C SER A 169 -19.31 -10.18 -3.65
N LEU A 170 -18.46 -11.02 -3.03
CA LEU A 170 -18.74 -11.74 -1.81
C LEU A 170 -18.17 -10.99 -0.60
N ASP A 171 -18.99 -10.80 0.42
CA ASP A 171 -18.55 -10.38 1.74
C ASP A 171 -18.07 -11.63 2.49
N GLU A 172 -16.90 -12.15 2.13
CA GLU A 172 -16.30 -13.30 2.81
C GLU A 172 -15.69 -12.89 4.16
N ASP A 173 -16.11 -13.56 5.22
CA ASP A 173 -15.57 -13.36 6.56
C ASP A 173 -14.06 -13.67 6.62
N GLY A 174 -13.34 -12.92 7.46
CA GLY A 174 -11.94 -13.19 7.80
C GLY A 174 -10.90 -12.46 6.95
N TYR A 175 -11.34 -11.59 6.04
CA TYR A 175 -10.49 -10.65 5.33
C TYR A 175 -10.56 -9.24 5.92
N TYR A 176 -9.44 -8.54 5.87
CA TYR A 176 -9.33 -7.12 6.21
C TYR A 176 -9.07 -6.31 4.95
N TYR A 177 -9.47 -5.04 4.97
CA TYR A 177 -9.46 -4.13 3.82
C TYR A 177 -8.36 -3.07 4.01
N PRO A 178 -7.10 -3.37 3.63
CA PRO A 178 -6.04 -2.40 3.72
C PRO A 178 -6.17 -1.33 2.64
N THR A 179 -5.52 -0.19 2.85
CA THR A 179 -5.05 0.65 1.76
C THR A 179 -3.56 0.38 1.54
N VAL A 180 -3.15 0.05 0.32
CA VAL A 180 -1.73 -0.22 0.01
C VAL A 180 -1.04 1.05 -0.47
N LYS A 181 0.08 1.40 0.16
CA LYS A 181 0.83 2.63 -0.12
C LYS A 181 2.33 2.42 -0.17
N ASP A 182 3.05 3.28 -0.88
CA ASP A 182 4.53 3.36 -0.85
C ASP A 182 5.10 4.13 0.36
N THR A 183 4.21 4.73 1.16
CA THR A 183 4.59 5.60 2.28
C THR A 183 4.80 4.79 3.56
N ALA A 184 6.03 4.85 4.07
CA ALA A 184 6.42 4.22 5.33
C ALA A 184 5.69 4.83 6.55
N PRO A 185 5.51 4.06 7.63
CA PRO A 185 4.99 4.60 8.88
C PRO A 185 5.85 5.74 9.42
N SER A 186 5.20 6.77 9.98
CA SER A 186 5.89 7.80 10.75
C SER A 186 6.17 7.27 12.15
N ASP A 187 7.41 7.42 12.60
CA ASP A 187 7.82 7.16 13.98
C ASP A 187 7.24 8.19 14.97
#